data_AF-A0A534BUU1-F1
#
_entry.id   AF-A0A534BUU1-F1
#
_cell.length_a   1.000
_cell.length_b   1.000
_cell.length_c   1.000
_cell.angle_alpha   90.00
_cell.angle_beta   90.00
_cell.angle_gamma   90.00
#
_symmetry.space_group_name_H-M   'P 1'
#
loop_
_entity.id
_entity.type
_entity.pdbx_description
1 polymer ?
#
loop_
_entity_poly.entity_id
_entity_poly.type
_entity_poly.pdbx_seq_one_letter_code
_entity_poly.pdbx_strand_id
1 'polypeptide(L)' 'YDEAARERLLVKRGRYVEFNLVYDRGTKFGFSTDADPDAYLMSLPPLVKW' A
#
# COMPACT_ATOMS: atom_id res chain seq x y z
N TYR A 1 -3.07 -22.16 7.61
CA TYR A 1 -3.48 -20.79 7.98
C TYR A 1 -4.98 -20.77 8.10
N ASP A 2 -5.50 -20.24 9.20
CA ASP A 2 -6.93 -20.07 9.44
C ASP A 2 -7.42 -18.75 8.83
N GLU A 3 -8.74 -18.62 8.72
CA GLU A 3 -9.37 -17.41 8.18
C GLU A 3 -9.08 -16.18 9.05
N ALA A 4 -9.02 -16.37 10.37
CA ALA A 4 -8.67 -15.29 11.30
C ALA A 4 -7.24 -14.76 11.08
N ALA A 5 -6.25 -15.61 10.78
CA ALA A 5 -4.91 -15.11 10.41
C ALA A 5 -4.94 -14.35 9.09
N ARG A 6 -5.73 -14.80 8.11
CA ARG A 6 -5.89 -14.08 6.83
C ARG A 6 -6.47 -12.69 7.06
N GLU A 7 -7.51 -12.56 7.87
CA GLU A 7 -8.09 -11.25 8.19
C GLU A 7 -7.08 -10.32 8.86
N ARG A 8 -6.33 -10.82 9.86
CA ARG A 8 -5.27 -10.04 10.51
C ARG A 8 -4.19 -9.57 9.52
N LEU A 9 -3.82 -10.40 8.54
CA LEU A 9 -2.87 -10.01 7.50
C LEU A 9 -3.43 -8.93 6.56
N LEU A 10 -4.71 -9.01 6.20
CA LEU A 10 -5.36 -8.01 5.35
C LEU A 10 -5.44 -6.63 6.03
N VAL A 11 -5.71 -6.59 7.34
CA VAL A 11 -5.69 -5.35 8.13
C VAL A 11 -4.28 -4.77 8.23
N LYS A 12 -3.26 -5.62 8.44
CA LYS A 12 -1.85 -5.17 8.44
C LYS A 12 -1.43 -4.60 7.07
N ARG A 13 -1.90 -5.19 5.98
CA ARG A 13 -1.69 -4.66 4.62
C ARG A 13 -2.35 -3.29 4.43
N GLY A 14 -3.49 -3.02 5.07
CA GLY A 14 -4.10 -1.69 5.10
C GLY A 14 -3.17 -0.63 5.69
N ARG A 15 -2.47 -0.95 6.79
CA ARG A 15 -1.45 -0.05 7.37
C ARG A 15 -0.25 0.19 6.46
N TYR A 16 0.13 -0.80 5.66
CA TYR A 16 1.20 -0.66 4.67
C TYR A 16 0.80 0.32 3.57
N VAL A 17 -0.45 0.25 3.09
CA VAL A 17 -1.01 1.24 2.14
C VAL A 17 -1.02 2.64 2.74
N GLU A 18 -1.52 2.79 3.98
CA GLU A 18 -1.51 4.09 4.67
C GLU A 18 -0.10 4.66 4.76
N PHE A 19 0.90 3.83 5.05
CA PHE A 19 2.29 4.28 5.12
C PHE A 19 2.81 4.80 3.78
N ASN A 20 2.64 4.01 2.71
CA ASN A 20 3.15 4.38 1.39
C ASN A 20 2.46 5.63 0.85
N LEU A 21 1.14 5.77 1.03
CA LEU A 21 0.41 6.94 0.53
C LEU A 21 0.64 8.20 1.36
N VAL A 22 0.81 8.08 2.68
CA VAL A 22 0.86 9.25 3.59
C VAL A 22 2.28 9.65 3.99
N TYR A 23 3.24 8.73 4.02
CA TYR A 23 4.56 8.99 4.58
C TYR A 23 5.70 8.72 3.59
N ASP A 24 5.57 7.73 2.69
CA ASP A 24 6.67 7.43 1.78
C ASP A 24 6.99 8.60 0.85
N ARG A 25 8.26 9.00 0.86
CA ARG A 25 8.74 10.13 0.06
C ARG A 25 8.81 9.76 -1.42
N GLY A 26 9.07 8.49 -1.75
CA GLY A 26 9.12 8.00 -3.13
C GLY A 26 7.76 8.08 -3.79
N THR A 27 6.73 7.53 -3.14
CA THR A 27 5.34 7.62 -3.60
C THR A 27 4.84 9.06 -3.69
N LYS A 28 5.13 9.92 -2.70
CA LYS A 28 4.79 11.35 -2.78
C LYS A 28 5.47 12.09 -3.93
N PHE A 29 6.74 11.77 -4.18
CA PHE A 29 7.47 12.32 -5.32
C PHE A 29 6.84 11.85 -6.63
N GLY A 30 6.45 10.58 -6.72
CA GLY A 30 5.68 10.02 -7.84
C GLY A 30 4.40 10.80 -8.11
N PHE A 31 3.61 11.15 -7.10
CA PHE A 31 2.42 12.01 -7.26
C PHE A 31 2.74 13.47 -7.63
N SER A 32 3.91 13.96 -7.24
CA SER A 32 4.33 15.35 -7.52
C SER A 32 4.99 15.50 -8.89
N THR A 33 5.31 14.39 -9.54
CA THR A 33 5.90 14.33 -10.87
C THR A 33 4.91 13.67 -11.82
N ASP A 34 4.97 13.96 -13.12
CA ASP A 34 4.15 13.25 -14.12
C ASP A 34 4.74 11.87 -14.44
N ALA A 35 5.20 11.17 -13.39
CA ALA A 35 5.79 9.84 -13.48
C ALA A 35 4.69 8.78 -13.62
N ASP A 36 5.04 7.67 -14.25
CA ASP A 36 4.13 6.54 -14.43
C ASP A 36 3.60 6.04 -13.07
N PRO A 37 2.28 6.08 -12.84
CA PRO A 37 1.65 5.56 -11.63
C PRO A 37 2.00 4.12 -11.31
N ASP A 38 2.17 3.27 -12.33
CA ASP A 38 2.50 1.86 -12.12
C ASP A 38 3.89 1.70 -11.47
N ALA A 39 4.81 2.63 -11.73
CA ALA A 39 6.16 2.59 -11.18
C ALA A 39 6.22 2.88 -9.67
N TYR A 40 5.35 3.74 -9.13
CA TYR A 40 5.36 4.10 -7.71
C TYR A 40 4.23 3.48 -6.87
N LEU A 41 3.20 2.93 -7.52
CA LEU A 41 2.11 2.20 -6.86
C LEU A 41 2.32 0.68 -6.86
N MET A 42 3.33 0.14 -7.56
CA MET A 42 3.66 -1.29 -7.56
C MET A 42 3.91 -1.90 -6.18
N SER A 43 4.23 -1.08 -5.18
CA SER A 43 4.44 -1.52 -3.80
C SER A 43 3.15 -1.82 -3.05
N LEU A 44 1.99 -1.39 -3.57
CA LEU A 44 0.71 -1.56 -2.88
C LEU A 44 0.22 -3.03 -2.97
N PRO A 45 -0.24 -3.61 -1.86
CA PRO A 45 -0.82 -4.94 -1.86
C PRO A 45 -2.14 -4.98 -2.67
N PRO A 46 -2.41 -6.07 -3.41
CA PRO A 46 -3.59 -6.19 -4.27
C PRO A 46 -4.91 -6.35 -3.49
N LEU A 47 -4.82 -6.80 -2.24
CA LEU A 47 -5.96 -7.03 -1.35
C LEU A 47 -5.60 -6.57 0.06
N VAL A 48 -6.46 -5.72 0.60
CA VAL A 48 -6.33 -5.10 1.93
C VAL A 48 -7.71 -5.00 2.54
N LYS A 49 -7.77 -4.86 3.87
CA LYS A 49 -9.00 -4.62 4.62
C LYS A 49 -8.73 -3.52 5.66
N TRP A 50 -9.75 -2.74 6.00
CA TRP A 50 -9.76 -1.79 7.10
C TRP A 50 -10.71 -2.27 8.20
#